data_AF-A0A0D1LHF8-F1
#
_entry.id   AF-A0A0D1LHF8-F1
#
_cell.length_a   1.000
_cell.length_b   1.000
_cell.length_c   1.000
_cell.angle_alpha   90.00
_cell.angle_beta   90.00
_cell.angle_gamma   90.00
#
_symmetry.space_group_name_H-M   'P 1'
#
loop_
_entity.id
_entity.type
_entity.pdbx_description
1 polymer ?
#
loop_
_entity_poly.entity_id
_entity_poly.type
_entity_poly.pdbx_seq_one_letter_code
_entity_poly.pdbx_strand_id
1 'polypeptide(L)' 'MRGEHWRRYAACRGLDPDVWFPLTNNAASTKEAKRVCRGCPVRAECLRHALDFCEQFGVWGGLTERELRALRKAS' A
#
# COMPACT_ATOMS: atom_id res chain seq x y z
N MET A 1 -19.25 7.19 -11.63
CA MET A 1 -18.07 7.70 -10.90
C MET A 1 -17.67 6.67 -9.86
N ARG A 2 -16.62 5.86 -10.11
CA ARG A 2 -16.13 4.88 -9.12
C ARG A 2 -15.42 5.68 -8.03
N GLY A 3 -16.12 5.88 -6.91
CA GLY A 3 -15.66 6.74 -5.82
C GLY A 3 -14.47 6.12 -5.10
N GLU A 4 -13.27 6.66 -5.34
CA GLU A 4 -12.05 6.40 -4.56
C GLU A 4 -12.11 7.07 -3.17
N HIS A 5 -13.32 7.18 -2.60
CA HIS A 5 -13.63 7.80 -1.32
C HIS A 5 -13.02 7.07 -0.13
N TRP A 6 -12.46 5.88 -0.30
CA TRP A 6 -11.71 5.21 0.75
C TRP A 6 -10.36 5.90 0.99
N ARG A 7 -9.73 6.50 -0.05
CA ARG A 7 -8.42 7.16 0.07
C ARG A 7 -8.42 8.35 1.04
N ARG A 8 -9.56 9.03 1.23
CA ARG A 8 -9.69 10.12 2.23
C ARG A 8 -9.61 9.63 3.68
N TYR A 9 -9.85 8.35 3.92
CA TYR A 9 -9.78 7.73 5.24
C TYR A 9 -8.48 6.93 5.45
N ALA A 10 -7.55 6.98 4.50
CA ALA A 10 -6.28 6.28 4.61
C ALA A 10 -5.42 6.90 5.72
N ALA A 11 -4.94 6.07 6.65
CA ALA A 11 -4.06 6.52 7.74
C ALA A 11 -2.71 7.06 7.24
N CYS A 12 -2.29 6.68 6.04
CA CYS A 12 -1.09 7.22 5.39
C CYS A 12 -1.29 8.60 4.76
N ARG A 13 -2.54 9.10 4.70
CA ARG A 13 -2.84 10.40 4.10
C ARG A 13 -2.18 11.51 4.94
N GLY A 14 -1.36 12.34 4.28
CA GLY A 14 -0.65 13.45 4.92
C GLY A 14 0.69 13.06 5.53
N LEU A 15 1.10 11.79 5.41
CA LEU A 15 2.45 11.36 5.74
C LEU A 15 3.36 11.47 4.51
N ASP A 16 4.67 11.43 4.76
CA ASP A 16 5.68 11.54 3.70
C ASP A 16 5.54 10.39 2.68
N PRO A 17 5.28 10.68 1.39
CA PRO A 17 5.14 9.65 0.37
C PRO A 17 6.42 8.83 0.16
N ASP A 18 7.60 9.34 0.49
CA ASP A 18 8.88 8.61 0.35
C ASP A 18 8.93 7.36 1.25
N VAL A 19 8.14 7.33 2.31
CA VAL A 19 7.97 6.15 3.16
C VAL A 19 7.26 5.01 2.43
N TRP A 20 6.27 5.33 1.58
CA TRP A 20 5.51 4.35 0.80
C TRP A 20 6.11 4.08 -0.56
N PHE A 21 6.77 5.05 -1.18
CA PHE A 21 7.35 4.97 -2.53
C PHE A 21 8.82 5.42 -2.51
N PRO A 22 9.70 4.71 -1.80
CA PRO A 22 11.10 5.12 -1.71
C PRO A 22 11.81 4.91 -3.05
N LEU A 23 12.66 5.88 -3.43
CA LEU A 23 13.47 5.81 -4.65
C LEU A 23 14.51 4.67 -4.64
N THR A 24 14.91 4.25 -3.44
CA THR A 24 15.80 3.10 -3.22
C THR A 24 15.09 2.06 -2.36
N ASN A 25 15.46 0.79 -2.51
CA ASN A 25 14.81 -0.29 -1.77
C ASN A 25 15.21 -0.26 -0.28
N ASN A 26 14.55 0.60 0.50
CA ASN A 26 14.85 0.84 1.91
C ASN A 26 13.96 -0.02 2.82
N ALA A 27 14.59 -0.97 3.52
CA ALA A 27 13.92 -1.84 4.47
C ALA A 27 13.31 -1.08 5.66
N ALA A 28 13.91 0.06 6.06
CA ALA A 28 13.39 0.90 7.14
C ALA A 28 12.06 1.56 6.74
N SER A 29 12.00 2.16 5.54
CA SER A 29 10.77 2.77 4.98
C SER A 29 9.66 1.73 4.83
N THR A 30 10.02 0.52 4.38
CA THR A 30 9.05 -0.59 4.27
C THR A 30 8.46 -0.96 5.63
N LYS A 31 9.30 -1.05 6.69
CA LYS A 31 8.84 -1.39 8.04
C LYS A 31 7.93 -0.30 8.62
N GLU A 32 8.26 0.97 8.36
CA GLU A 32 7.46 2.14 8.74
C GLU A 32 6.09 2.11 8.06
N ALA A 33 6.05 2.00 6.73
CA ALA A 33 4.82 1.92 5.96
C ALA A 33 3.91 0.78 6.44
N LYS A 34 4.49 -0.41 6.67
CA LYS A 34 3.75 -1.57 7.19
C LYS A 34 3.15 -1.31 8.58
N ARG A 35 3.82 -0.55 9.44
CA ARG A 35 3.30 -0.21 10.78
C ARG A 35 2.06 0.66 10.67
N VAL A 36 2.11 1.70 9.85
CA VAL A 36 0.96 2.59 9.61
C VAL A 36 -0.19 1.80 8.95
N CYS A 37 0.10 0.95 7.97
CA CYS A 37 -0.92 0.14 7.31
C CYS A 37 -1.65 -0.83 8.24
N ARG A 38 -1.03 -1.30 9.34
CA ARG A 38 -1.68 -2.23 10.29
C ARG A 38 -2.92 -1.64 10.95
N GLY A 39 -2.92 -0.33 11.24
CA GLY A 39 -4.05 0.38 11.85
C GLY A 39 -4.94 1.13 10.86
N CYS A 40 -4.68 1.01 9.55
CA CYS A 40 -5.42 1.76 8.54
C CYS A 40 -6.83 1.19 8.34
N PRO A 41 -7.91 1.98 8.47
CA PRO A 41 -9.28 1.48 8.37
C PRO A 41 -9.64 1.01 6.95
N VAL A 42 -8.96 1.53 5.93
CA VAL A 42 -9.19 1.23 4.52
C VAL A 42 -8.13 0.30 3.92
N ARG A 43 -7.49 -0.52 4.78
CA ARG A 43 -6.42 -1.44 4.35
C ARG A 43 -6.91 -2.44 3.30
N ALA A 44 -8.14 -2.93 3.44
CA ALA A 44 -8.72 -3.91 2.53
C ALA A 44 -9.00 -3.30 1.14
N GLU A 45 -9.60 -2.12 1.09
CA GLU A 45 -9.86 -1.39 -0.15
C GLU A 45 -8.56 -0.99 -0.85
N CYS A 46 -7.55 -0.55 -0.06
CA CYS A 46 -6.22 -0.24 -0.56
C CYS A 46 -5.54 -1.46 -1.20
N LEU A 47 -5.62 -2.62 -0.54
CA LEU A 47 -5.08 -3.86 -1.07
C LEU A 47 -5.82 -4.31 -2.34
N ARG A 48 -7.15 -4.27 -2.35
CA ARG A 48 -7.94 -4.61 -3.53
C ARG A 48 -7.55 -3.73 -4.71
N HIS A 49 -7.46 -2.42 -4.49
CA HIS A 49 -7.02 -1.50 -5.53
C HIS A 49 -5.64 -1.86 -6.07
N ALA A 50 -4.66 -2.12 -5.20
CA ALA A 50 -3.34 -2.51 -5.64
C ALA A 50 -3.33 -3.83 -6.44
N LEU A 51 -4.20 -4.79 -6.10
CA LEU A 51 -4.36 -6.03 -6.86
C LEU A 51 -5.01 -5.77 -8.22
N ASP A 52 -6.11 -5.02 -8.27
CA ASP A 52 -6.88 -4.72 -9.48
C ASP A 52 -6.09 -3.91 -10.50
N PHE A 53 -5.30 -2.93 -10.04
CA PHE A 53 -4.52 -2.03 -10.89
C PHE A 53 -3.08 -2.48 -11.14
N CYS A 54 -2.74 -3.68 -10.67
CA CYS A 54 -1.42 -4.26 -10.86
C CYS A 54 -0.25 -3.37 -10.38
N GLU A 55 -0.44 -2.62 -9.29
CA GLU A 55 0.57 -1.69 -8.75
C GLU A 55 1.95 -2.36 -8.62
N GLN A 56 2.96 -1.68 -9.15
CA GLN A 56 4.33 -2.20 -9.35
C GLN A 56 5.37 -1.49 -8.47
N PHE A 57 4.96 -0.49 -7.69
CA PHE A 57 5.88 0.27 -6.86
C PHE A 57 5.26 0.57 -5.51
N GLY A 58 6.12 0.63 -4.49
CA GLY A 58 5.76 1.02 -3.15
C GLY A 58 5.05 -0.03 -2.29
N VAL A 59 4.43 0.46 -1.21
CA VAL A 59 3.71 -0.35 -0.22
C VAL A 59 2.22 -0.06 -0.29
N TRP A 60 1.40 -1.09 -0.47
CA TRP A 60 -0.06 -0.97 -0.55
C TRP A 60 -0.73 -1.94 0.40
N GLY A 61 -1.68 -1.47 1.22
CA GLY A 61 -2.38 -2.31 2.19
C GLY A 61 -1.44 -3.03 3.19
N GLY A 62 -0.20 -2.56 3.35
CA GLY A 62 0.83 -3.19 4.17
C GLY A 62 1.66 -4.26 3.44
N LEU A 63 1.57 -4.34 2.12
CA LEU A 63 2.30 -5.28 1.27
C LEU A 63 3.20 -4.53 0.29
N THR A 64 4.43 -5.00 0.13
CA THR A 64 5.36 -4.53 -0.92
C THR A 64 4.94 -5.07 -2.29
N GLU A 65 5.46 -4.49 -3.37
CA GLU A 65 5.30 -5.03 -4.73
C GLU A 65 5.59 -6.53 -4.81
N ARG A 66 6.71 -6.98 -4.22
CA ARG A 66 7.08 -8.40 -4.23
C ARG A 66 6.05 -9.29 -3.55
N GLU A 67 5.45 -8.83 -2.45
CA GLU A 67 4.40 -9.56 -1.73
C GLU A 67 3.07 -9.54 -2.48
N LEU A 68 2.70 -8.41 -3.10
CA LEU A 68 1.53 -8.33 -3.99
C LEU A 68 1.67 -9.27 -5.18
N ARG A 69 2.84 -9.32 -5.80
CA ARG A 69 3.14 -10.25 -6.91
C ARG A 69 3.05 -11.71 -6.46
N ALA A 70 3.48 -12.04 -5.25
CA ALA A 70 3.34 -13.38 -4.69
C ALA A 70 1.86 -13.74 -4.45
N LEU A 71 1.06 -12.80 -3.92
CA LEU A 71 -0.38 -12.98 -3.73
C LEU A 71 -1.14 -13.19 -5.03
N ARG A 72 -0.86 -12.39 -6.07
CA ARG A 72 -1.49 -12.56 -7.40
C ARG A 72 -1.20 -13.93 -8.03
N LYS A 73 -0.02 -14.50 -7.77
CA LYS A 73 0.35 -15.83 -8.25
C LYS A 73 -0.31 -16.98 -7.47
N ALA A 74 -0.82 -16.70 -6.28
CA ALA A 74 -1.47 -17.67 -5.41
C ALA A 74 -3.01 -17.64 -5.52
N SER A 75 -3.58 -16.71 -6.30
CA SER A 75 -5.02 -16.61 -6.60
C SER A 75 -5.36 -17.18 -7.97
#